data_AF-A0A2U8I2Z9-F1
#
_entry.id   AF-A0A2U8I2Z9-F1
#
_cell.length_a   1.000
_cell.length_b   1.000
_cell.length_c   1.000
_cell.angle_alpha   90.00
_cell.angle_beta   90.00
_cell.angle_gamma   90.00
#
_symmetry.space_group_name_H-M   'P 1'
#
loop_
_entity.id
_entity.type
_entity.pdbx_description
1 polymer ?
#
loop_
_entity_poly.entity_id
_entity_poly.type
_entity_poly.pdbx_seq_one_letter_code
_entity_poly.pdbx_strand_id
1 'polypeptide(L)'
;MPELQLEHLFKIPDGITVSEFARRTGKTETSVRHMMDRRLLPMVTEREIIGATGSSRRIYILWNEWLEMVHMATISRPVESYGWKHTWIKRAQKLGLVGDLGLLTAVAHTTVSENT
;
A
#
# COMPACT_ATOMS: atom_id res chain seq x y z
N MET A 1 11.87 -17.94 4.87
CA MET A 1 12.49 -16.65 4.49
C MET A 1 11.63 -15.46 4.96
N PRO A 2 11.56 -15.11 6.27
CA PRO A 2 10.67 -14.03 6.74
C PRO A 2 11.36 -12.76 7.26
N GLU A 3 12.51 -12.85 7.94
CA GLU A 3 13.11 -11.72 8.69
C GLU A 3 13.72 -10.64 7.79
N LEU A 4 14.50 -11.02 6.77
CA LEU A 4 15.21 -10.06 5.90
C LEU A 4 14.27 -9.19 5.03
N GLN A 5 13.06 -9.66 4.73
CA GLN A 5 12.07 -8.86 3.98
C GLN A 5 11.37 -7.81 4.85
N LEU A 6 11.27 -8.06 6.15
CA LEU A 6 10.71 -7.11 7.11
C LEU A 6 11.69 -5.94 7.31
N GLU A 7 12.97 -6.22 7.56
CA GLU A 7 14.00 -5.18 7.77
C GLU A 7 14.12 -4.16 6.62
N HIS A 8 13.88 -4.59 5.38
CA HIS A 8 13.93 -3.70 4.22
C HIS A 8 12.68 -2.84 4.05
N LEU A 9 11.51 -3.27 4.55
CA LEU A 9 10.29 -2.48 4.54
C LEU A 9 10.40 -1.26 5.48
N PHE A 10 11.16 -1.39 6.58
CA PHE A 10 11.29 -0.36 7.62
C PHE A 10 12.35 0.73 7.34
N LYS A 11 13.18 0.59 6.30
CA LYS A 11 14.23 1.58 5.98
C LYS A 11 13.71 2.85 5.32
N ILE A 12 12.51 2.83 4.75
CA ILE A 12 11.84 4.01 4.19
C ILE A 12 10.50 4.15 4.90
N PRO A 13 10.29 5.19 5.72
CA PRO A 13 8.99 5.43 6.35
C PRO A 13 7.91 5.61 5.27
N ASP A 14 6.95 4.68 5.20
CA ASP A 14 5.77 4.78 4.32
C ASP A 14 4.74 5.72 4.98
N GLY A 15 4.89 7.02 4.71
CA GLY A 15 3.95 8.04 5.13
C GLY A 15 2.64 7.93 4.35
N ILE A 16 1.58 7.48 5.01
CA ILE A 16 0.26 7.31 4.38
C ILE A 16 -0.76 8.34 4.87
N THR A 17 -1.77 8.58 4.04
CA THR A 17 -2.87 9.50 4.36
C THR A 17 -3.92 8.83 5.27
N VAL A 18 -4.80 9.65 5.85
CA VAL A 18 -5.99 9.18 6.60
C VAL A 18 -6.82 8.19 5.80
N SER A 19 -7.07 8.52 4.53
CA SER A 19 -7.88 7.70 3.63
C SER A 19 -7.23 6.34 3.39
N GLU A 20 -5.92 6.33 3.18
CA GLU A 20 -5.16 5.10 2.97
C GLU A 20 -5.13 4.23 4.23
N PHE A 21 -4.93 4.83 5.41
CA PHE A 21 -4.97 4.10 6.67
C PHE A 21 -6.35 3.50 6.95
N ALA A 22 -7.42 4.29 6.76
CA ALA A 22 -8.80 3.85 6.87
C ALA A 22 -9.06 2.65 5.95
N ARG A 23 -8.61 2.75 4.70
CA ARG A 23 -8.74 1.70 3.70
C ARG A 23 -7.98 0.42 4.06
N ARG A 24 -6.73 0.51 4.54
CA ARG A 24 -5.91 -0.65 4.94
C ARG A 24 -6.47 -1.35 6.20
N THR A 25 -7.05 -0.60 7.12
CA THR A 25 -7.53 -1.11 8.42
C THR A 25 -9.03 -1.39 8.50
N GLY A 26 -9.81 -0.97 7.50
CA GLY A 26 -11.28 -1.06 7.52
C GLY A 26 -11.96 -0.06 8.46
N LYS A 27 -11.22 0.89 9.05
CA LYS A 27 -11.78 1.95 9.89
C LYS A 27 -12.38 3.06 9.02
N THR A 28 -13.30 3.85 9.58
CA THR A 28 -13.79 5.06 8.92
C THR A 28 -12.74 6.18 9.01
N GLU A 29 -12.68 7.07 8.02
CA GLU A 29 -11.77 8.22 8.07
C GLU A 29 -11.99 9.08 9.33
N THR A 30 -13.24 9.26 9.76
CA THR A 30 -13.57 9.98 11.00
C THR A 30 -12.93 9.31 12.22
N SER A 31 -13.01 7.98 12.33
CA SER A 31 -12.35 7.25 13.40
C SER A 31 -10.83 7.42 13.36
N VAL A 32 -10.24 7.42 12.17
CA VAL A 32 -8.79 7.62 12.01
C VAL A 32 -8.39 9.04 12.42
N ARG A 33 -9.16 10.07 12.04
CA ARG A 33 -8.93 11.46 12.47
C ARG A 33 -8.99 11.58 14.00
N HIS A 34 -9.98 10.96 14.64
CA HIS A 34 -10.03 10.93 16.11
C HIS A 34 -8.81 10.23 16.74
N MET A 35 -8.27 9.18 16.12
CA MET A 35 -7.03 8.56 16.58
C MET A 35 -5.83 9.49 16.43
N MET A 36 -5.75 10.24 15.32
CA MET A 36 -4.70 11.24 15.10
C MET A 36 -4.79 12.38 16.12
N ASP A 37 -5.98 12.94 16.32
CA ASP A 37 -6.21 14.05 17.28
C ASP A 37 -5.81 13.64 18.70
N ARG A 38 -6.08 12.38 19.06
CA ARG A 38 -5.70 11.78 20.34
C ARG A 38 -4.25 11.27 20.40
N ARG A 39 -3.47 11.47 19.34
CA ARG A 39 -2.06 11.05 19.21
C ARG A 39 -1.86 9.54 19.46
N LEU A 40 -2.81 8.72 18.99
CA LEU A 40 -2.77 7.26 19.11
C LEU A 40 -2.08 6.58 17.92
N LEU A 41 -1.56 7.35 16.98
CA LEU A 41 -0.88 6.87 15.77
C LEU A 41 0.51 7.50 15.67
N PRO A 42 1.52 6.76 15.19
CA PRO A 42 2.80 7.34 14.82
C PRO A 42 2.58 8.26 13.60
N MET A 43 3.00 9.51 13.70
CA MET A 43 2.75 10.53 12.68
C MET A 43 3.97 11.41 12.47
N VAL A 44 4.15 11.86 11.22
CA VAL A 44 5.16 12.87 10.85
C VAL A 44 4.47 14.06 10.21
N THR A 45 5.00 15.26 10.45
CA THR A 45 4.58 16.48 9.75
C THR A 45 5.62 16.84 8.71
N GLU A 46 5.25 16.76 7.44
CA GLU A 46 6.10 17.19 6.34
C GLU A 46 5.72 18.60 5.88
N ARG A 47 6.74 19.40 5.56
CA ARG A 47 6.57 20.72 4.97
C ARG A 47 6.66 20.60 3.45
N GLU A 48 5.57 20.89 2.78
CA GLU A 48 5.52 21.03 1.32
C GLU A 48 5.79 22.49 0.96
N ILE A 49 6.79 22.76 0.13
CA ILE A 49 7.09 24.12 -0.35
C ILE A 49 6.27 24.37 -1.62
N ILE A 50 5.52 25.48 -1.63
CA ILE A 50 4.63 25.88 -2.74
C ILE A 50 5.13 27.24 -3.26
N GLY A 51 5.94 27.21 -4.32
CA GLY A 51 6.53 28.42 -4.90
C GLY A 51 7.54 29.11 -3.99
N ALA A 52 7.82 30.39 -4.26
CA ALA A 52 8.87 31.14 -3.56
C ALA A 52 8.54 31.50 -2.10
N THR A 53 7.25 31.57 -1.74
CA THR A 53 6.79 32.06 -0.43
C THR A 53 5.75 31.16 0.26
N GLY A 54 5.14 30.22 -0.45
CA GLY A 54 4.13 29.33 0.11
C GLY A 54 4.77 28.10 0.75
N SER A 55 4.19 27.64 1.85
CA SER A 55 4.40 26.27 2.31
C SER A 55 3.16 25.72 2.98
N SER A 56 2.85 24.47 2.69
CA SER A 56 1.82 23.70 3.38
C SER A 56 2.45 22.72 4.35
N ARG A 57 1.69 22.28 5.35
CA ARG A 57 2.08 21.20 6.25
C ARG A 57 1.13 20.04 6.03
N ARG A 58 1.66 18.86 5.73
CA ARG A 58 0.89 17.62 5.62
C ARG A 58 1.27 16.70 6.75
N ILE A 59 0.27 16.11 7.39
CA ILE A 59 0.48 15.10 8.43
C ILE A 59 0.28 13.74 7.77
N TYR A 60 1.28 12.89 7.88
CA TYR A 60 1.24 11.51 7.43
C TYR A 60 1.25 10.57 8.62
N ILE A 61 0.54 9.46 8.47
CA ILE A 61 0.60 8.33 9.41
C ILE A 61 1.74 7.44 8.95
N LEU A 62 2.63 7.12 9.86
CA LEU A 62 3.79 6.27 9.59
C LEU A 62 3.34 4.80 9.61
N TRP A 63 3.08 4.24 8.43
CA TRP A 63 2.44 2.92 8.31
C TRP A 63 3.33 1.79 8.85
N ASN A 64 4.61 1.82 8.52
CA ASN A 64 5.54 0.76 8.88
C ASN A 64 5.77 0.73 10.39
N GLU A 65 5.90 1.89 11.02
CA GLU A 65 6.03 2.08 12.46
C GLU A 65 4.76 1.62 13.18
N TRP A 66 3.59 1.90 12.62
CA TRP A 66 2.34 1.39 13.17
C TRP A 66 2.28 -0.15 13.09
N LEU A 67 2.69 -0.75 11.96
CA LEU A 67 2.78 -2.21 11.82
C LEU A 67 3.75 -2.83 12.85
N GLU A 68 4.91 -2.21 13.04
CA GLU A 68 5.90 -2.64 14.03
C GLU A 68 5.32 -2.58 15.45
N MET A 69 4.70 -1.46 15.85
CA MET A 69 4.07 -1.32 17.16
C MET A 69 2.96 -2.35 17.39
N VAL A 70 2.12 -2.62 16.39
CA VAL A 70 1.07 -3.64 16.50
C VAL A 70 1.68 -5.04 16.63
N HIS A 71 2.74 -5.33 15.86
CA HIS A 71 3.43 -6.60 15.96
C HIS A 71 4.07 -6.78 17.33
N MET A 72 4.76 -5.77 17.86
CA MET A 72 5.33 -5.80 19.20
C MET A 72 4.27 -6.01 20.28
N ALA A 73 3.07 -5.43 20.13
CA ALA A 73 2.00 -5.54 21.11
C ALA A 73 1.23 -6.86 21.04
N THR A 74 1.16 -7.50 19.87
CA THR A 74 0.26 -8.65 19.63
C THR A 74 0.96 -9.93 19.18
N ILE A 75 2.26 -9.87 18.87
CA ILE A 75 3.05 -10.93 18.23
C ILE A 75 2.44 -11.39 16.90
N SER A 76 1.55 -10.57 16.33
CA SER A 76 0.80 -10.88 15.12
C SER A 76 0.85 -9.69 14.16
N ARG A 77 0.69 -9.97 12.87
CA ARG A 77 0.59 -8.91 11.86
C ARG A 77 -0.88 -8.58 11.65
N PRO A 78 -1.30 -7.30 11.72
CA PRO A 78 -2.68 -6.95 11.45
C PRO A 78 -3.06 -7.39 10.02
N VAL A 79 -4.22 -8.02 9.88
CA VAL A 79 -4.75 -8.43 8.59
C VAL A 79 -5.12 -7.17 7.81
N GLU A 80 -4.34 -6.86 6.78
CA GLU A 80 -4.63 -5.74 5.90
C GLU A 80 -5.87 -6.04 5.03
N SER A 81 -6.78 -5.07 4.93
CA SER A 81 -7.96 -5.17 4.08
C SER A 81 -7.57 -5.01 2.61
N TYR A 82 -7.29 -6.14 1.96
CA TYR A 82 -6.90 -6.19 0.54
C TYR A 82 -8.08 -6.36 -0.43
N GLY A 83 -9.33 -6.13 -0.03
CA GLY A 83 -10.48 -6.34 -0.91
C GLY A 83 -10.37 -5.58 -2.25
N TRP A 84 -9.83 -4.36 -2.19
CA TRP A 84 -9.55 -3.53 -3.37
C TRP A 84 -8.44 -4.11 -4.24
N LYS A 85 -7.37 -4.68 -3.64
CA LYS A 85 -6.21 -5.22 -4.37
C LYS A 85 -6.64 -6.46 -5.15
N HIS A 86 -7.44 -7.33 -4.55
CA HIS A 86 -8.04 -8.46 -5.24
C HIS A 86 -8.94 -8.01 -6.40
N THR A 87 -9.76 -6.99 -6.17
CA THR A 87 -10.64 -6.43 -7.22
C THR A 87 -9.82 -5.80 -8.35
N TRP A 88 -8.78 -5.06 -8.01
CA TRP A 88 -7.88 -4.43 -8.97
C TRP A 88 -7.09 -5.48 -9.75
N ILE A 89 -6.52 -6.50 -9.10
CA ILE A 89 -5.81 -7.60 -9.77
C ILE A 89 -6.74 -8.32 -10.74
N LYS A 90 -7.97 -8.64 -10.33
CA LYS A 90 -8.97 -9.26 -11.24
C LYS A 90 -9.23 -8.38 -12.47
N ARG A 91 -9.37 -7.06 -12.28
CA ARG A 91 -9.55 -6.11 -13.38
C ARG A 91 -8.29 -6.00 -14.25
N ALA A 92 -7.12 -5.94 -13.65
CA ALA A 92 -5.85 -5.84 -14.34
C ALA A 92 -5.54 -7.10 -15.16
N GLN A 93 -5.83 -8.29 -14.64
CA GLN A 93 -5.75 -9.54 -15.41
C GLN A 93 -6.66 -9.49 -16.64
N LYS A 94 -7.89 -8.99 -16.49
CA LYS A 94 -8.79 -8.80 -17.63
C LYS A 94 -8.24 -7.79 -18.65
N LEU A 95 -7.66 -6.69 -18.20
CA LEU A 95 -7.08 -5.66 -19.08
C LEU A 95 -5.77 -6.12 -19.75
N GLY A 96 -4.96 -6.94 -19.07
CA GLY A 96 -3.76 -7.56 -19.63
C GLY A 96 -4.09 -8.56 -20.75
N LEU A 97 -5.24 -9.24 -20.67
CA LEU A 97 -5.76 -10.08 -21.77
C LEU A 97 -6.23 -9.27 -22.99
N VAL A 98 -6.57 -7.99 -22.80
CA VAL A 98 -7.04 -7.08 -23.86
C VAL A 98 -5.88 -6.23 -24.42
N GLY A 99 -4.67 -6.34 -23.85
CA GLY A 99 -3.48 -5.59 -24.27
C GLY A 99 -3.40 -4.15 -23.72
N ASP A 100 -4.43 -3.68 -23.01
CA ASP A 100 -4.56 -2.30 -22.53
C ASP A 100 -3.57 -1.91 -21.42
N LEU A 101 -2.94 -2.90 -20.77
CA LEU A 101 -1.87 -2.65 -19.78
C LEU A 101 -0.47 -2.59 -20.40
N GLY A 102 -0.34 -2.70 -21.72
CA GLY A 102 0.96 -2.76 -22.40
C GLY A 102 1.77 -4.02 -22.04
N LEU A 103 1.12 -5.04 -21.46
CA LEU A 103 1.71 -6.35 -21.23
C LEU A 103 1.71 -7.07 -22.58
N LEU A 104 2.91 -7.36 -23.11
CA LEU A 104 3.08 -8.17 -24.31
C LEU A 104 2.42 -9.53 -24.06
N THR A 105 1.25 -9.75 -24.66
CA THR A 105 0.66 -11.08 -24.73
C THR A 105 1.61 -11.92 -25.59
N ALA A 106 2.45 -12.73 -24.94
CA ALA A 106 3.21 -13.76 -25.62
C ALA A 106 2.18 -14.71 -26.26
N VAL A 107 1.91 -14.51 -27.54
CA VAL A 107 1.08 -15.41 -28.33
C VAL A 107 1.87 -16.71 -28.42
N ALA A 108 1.41 -17.72 -27.68
CA ALA A 108 1.87 -19.09 -27.81
C ALA A 108 1.45 -19.61 -29.19
N HIS A 109 2.31 -19.45 -30.20
CA HIS A 109 2.26 -20.30 -31.37
C HIS A 109 3.04 -21.59 -31.05
N THR A 110 2.39 -22.47 -30.28
CA THR A 110 2.73 -23.89 -30.29
C THR A 110 1.96 -24.53 -31.44
N THR A 111 2.57 -24.61 -32.62
CA THR A 111 2.20 -25.63 -33.60
C THR A 111 3.23 -26.73 -33.51
N VAL A 112 2.89 -27.77 -32.76
CA VAL A 112 3.48 -29.10 -32.90
C VAL A 112 2.75 -29.78 -34.07
N SER A 113 3.52 -30.24 -35.05
CA SER A 113 3.24 -31.42 -35.89
C SER A 113 4.58 -31.81 -36.50
N GLU A 114 5.38 -32.62 -35.81
CA GLU A 114 5.47 -34.08 -36.00
C GLU A 114 5.67 -34.51 -37.46
N ASN A 115 6.90 -35.02 -37.68
CA ASN A 115 7.38 -35.98 -38.68
C ASN A 115 6.35 -36.56 -39.66
N THR A 116 6.70 -36.51 -40.95
CA THR A 116 6.93 -37.73 -41.75
C THR A 116 8.02 -37.44 -42.77
#